data_AF-A0A9W8UV26-F1
#
_entry.id   AF-A0A9W8UV26-F1
#
_cell.length_a   1.000
_cell.length_b   1.000
_cell.length_c   1.000
_cell.angle_alpha   90.00
_cell.angle_beta   90.00
_cell.angle_gamma   90.00
#
_symmetry.space_group_name_H-M   'P 1'
#
loop_
_entity.id
_entity.type
_entity.pdbx_description
1 polymer ?
#
loop_
_entity_poly.entity_id
_entity_poly.type
_entity_poly.pdbx_seq_one_letter_code
_entity_poly.pdbx_strand_id
1 'polypeptide(L)'
;MNPDAIVSANAYLGARGIVAAFRNGADIVIAGRVSDASPVIAAAWYWWSWSDTDYDQLAGGLVAGHLIECSAYVTGGNYAGFTEAKYGGWQSFTHPGFPIAEVDADGSCVITKHPGTGGFVDEDTVKCQLLYELQGNVYLHSDSKAILNEATVKQVGPDRVCVSGIRGLPPPPSTKVAIFYKGGYESQLLLNTAGYDWEAKCDLLEKQVRLQLGDKANNLDILQFQR
;
A
#
# COMPACT_ATOMS: atom_id res chain seq x y z
N MET A 1 25.70 20.89 1.51
CA MET A 1 25.33 20.15 2.74
C MET A 1 26.57 19.41 3.20
N ASN A 2 26.91 19.48 4.50
CA ASN A 2 28.03 18.75 5.07
C ASN A 2 27.52 17.40 5.63
N PRO A 3 27.79 16.25 4.97
CA PRO A 3 27.25 14.92 5.34
C PRO A 3 27.88 14.29 6.60
N ASP A 4 28.65 15.04 7.40
CA ASP A 4 29.58 14.55 8.43
C ASP A 4 28.96 13.84 9.65
N ALA A 5 27.66 13.53 9.67
CA ALA A 5 27.10 12.57 10.61
C ALA A 5 25.86 11.85 10.04
N ILE A 6 26.10 10.76 9.31
CA ILE A 6 25.08 9.73 9.10
C ILE A 6 24.61 9.28 10.49
N VAL A 7 23.30 9.41 10.75
CA VAL A 7 22.65 9.02 12.01
C VAL A 7 22.28 7.55 11.98
N SER A 8 21.79 7.06 10.84
CA SER A 8 21.49 5.63 10.66
C SER A 8 21.47 5.26 9.17
N ALA A 9 21.68 3.96 8.91
CA ALA A 9 21.44 3.35 7.61
C ALA A 9 20.57 2.11 7.84
N ASN A 10 19.35 2.13 7.31
CA ASN A 10 18.37 1.07 7.52
C ASN A 10 18.11 0.35 6.19
N ALA A 11 18.54 -0.90 6.10
CA ALA A 11 18.16 -1.77 4.99
C ALA A 11 16.68 -2.15 5.11
N TYR A 12 15.98 -2.22 3.97
CA TYR A 12 14.62 -2.73 3.88
C TYR A 12 14.68 -4.26 3.87
N LEU A 13 14.48 -4.87 5.04
CA LEU A 13 14.48 -6.32 5.18
C LEU A 13 13.17 -6.95 4.67
N GLY A 14 13.23 -8.25 4.38
CA GLY A 14 12.07 -9.06 3.98
C GLY A 14 11.34 -9.71 5.16
N ALA A 15 10.41 -10.60 4.82
CA ALA A 15 9.54 -11.41 5.64
C ALA A 15 10.24 -12.55 6.39
N ARG A 16 11.42 -13.02 5.94
CA ARG A 16 12.11 -14.21 6.53
C ARG A 16 12.22 -14.18 8.06
N GLY A 17 12.58 -13.03 8.63
CA GLY A 17 12.69 -12.88 10.08
C GLY A 17 11.35 -12.97 10.81
N ILE A 18 10.29 -12.43 10.20
CA ILE A 18 8.92 -12.49 10.74
C ILE A 18 8.41 -13.93 10.69
N VAL A 19 8.63 -14.65 9.57
CA VAL A 19 8.25 -16.06 9.42
C VAL A 19 8.97 -16.93 10.44
N ALA A 20 10.26 -16.69 10.68
CA ALA A 20 11.02 -17.39 11.72
C ALA A 20 10.41 -17.16 13.11
N ALA A 21 9.99 -15.93 13.44
CA ALA A 21 9.34 -15.64 14.70
C ALA A 21 8.00 -16.39 14.86
N PHE A 22 7.14 -16.37 13.82
CA PHE A 22 5.89 -17.14 13.84
C PHE A 22 6.11 -18.64 14.01
N ARG A 23 7.10 -19.22 13.31
CA ARG A 23 7.48 -20.63 13.46
C ARG A 23 8.01 -20.99 14.86
N ASN A 24 8.50 -20.01 15.62
CA ASN A 24 8.92 -20.18 17.01
C ASN A 24 7.78 -19.88 18.02
N GLY A 25 6.54 -19.75 17.54
CA GLY A 25 5.36 -19.57 18.38
C GLY A 25 5.12 -18.14 18.85
N ALA A 26 5.67 -17.13 18.18
CA ALA A 26 5.36 -15.74 18.49
C ALA A 26 3.95 -15.36 18.01
N ASP A 27 3.12 -14.79 18.88
CA ASP A 27 1.81 -14.24 18.51
C ASP A 27 1.90 -12.82 17.94
N ILE A 28 2.90 -12.04 18.40
CA ILE A 28 3.12 -10.64 18.01
C ILE A 28 4.59 -10.47 17.68
N VAL A 29 4.87 -9.89 16.50
CA VAL A 29 6.23 -9.61 16.03
C VAL A 29 6.38 -8.10 15.84
N ILE A 30 7.32 -7.49 16.56
CA ILE A 30 7.72 -6.10 16.36
C ILE A 30 8.98 -6.10 15.51
N ALA A 31 8.84 -5.80 14.23
CA ALA A 31 9.96 -5.73 13.31
C ALA A 31 10.63 -4.35 13.31
N GLY A 32 11.92 -4.31 12.96
CA GLY A 32 12.62 -3.06 12.62
C GLY A 32 12.22 -2.56 11.23
N ARG A 33 13.19 -2.14 10.41
CA ARG A 33 12.94 -1.76 9.02
C ARG A 33 12.76 -3.01 8.13
N VAL A 34 11.52 -3.46 8.00
CA VAL A 34 11.10 -4.35 6.93
C VAL A 34 10.43 -3.55 5.81
N SER A 35 10.34 -4.10 4.61
CA SER A 35 9.51 -3.49 3.57
C SER A 35 8.03 -3.56 3.94
N ASP A 36 7.25 -2.62 3.45
CA ASP A 36 5.85 -2.41 3.81
C ASP A 36 4.97 -3.64 3.50
N ALA A 37 5.20 -4.33 2.38
CA ALA A 37 4.56 -5.60 2.05
C ALA A 37 5.03 -6.83 2.86
N SER A 38 6.18 -6.77 3.56
CA SER A 38 6.78 -7.94 4.22
C SER A 38 5.93 -8.58 5.32
N PRO A 39 5.18 -7.84 6.16
CA PRO A 39 4.26 -8.44 7.12
C PRO A 39 3.18 -9.31 6.46
N VAL A 40 2.67 -8.90 5.30
CA VAL A 40 1.65 -9.64 4.55
C VAL A 40 2.23 -10.90 3.92
N ILE A 41 3.41 -10.78 3.30
CA ILE A 41 4.18 -11.94 2.80
C ILE A 41 4.41 -12.93 3.95
N ALA A 42 4.86 -12.45 5.11
CA ALA A 42 5.16 -13.31 6.25
C ALA A 42 3.94 -14.05 6.79
N ALA A 43 2.79 -13.36 6.88
CA ALA A 43 1.55 -13.97 7.34
C ALA A 43 1.09 -15.08 6.37
N ALA A 44 1.07 -14.81 5.06
CA ALA A 44 0.69 -15.79 4.05
C ALA A 44 1.68 -16.95 3.97
N TRP A 45 2.98 -16.66 4.00
CA TRP A 45 4.06 -17.65 4.01
C TRP A 45 3.94 -18.59 5.21
N TYR A 46 3.75 -18.05 6.41
CA TYR A 46 3.55 -18.87 7.61
C TYR A 46 2.29 -19.72 7.51
N TRP A 47 1.15 -19.12 7.13
CA TRP A 47 -0.14 -19.80 7.06
C TRP A 47 -0.14 -20.96 6.05
N TRP A 48 0.37 -20.72 4.85
CA TRP A 48 0.40 -21.72 3.77
C TRP A 48 1.66 -22.60 3.79
N SER A 49 2.55 -22.41 4.77
CA SER A 49 3.78 -23.18 4.91
C SER A 49 4.69 -23.16 3.67
N TRP A 50 4.74 -22.03 2.95
CA TRP A 50 5.62 -21.88 1.78
C TRP A 50 7.12 -22.09 2.14
N SER A 51 7.93 -22.34 1.13
CA SER A 51 9.39 -22.32 1.17
C SER A 51 9.94 -20.93 0.83
N ASP A 52 11.22 -20.66 1.13
CA ASP A 52 11.91 -19.42 0.75
C ASP A 52 12.28 -19.35 -0.74
N THR A 53 11.98 -20.42 -1.47
CA THR A 53 12.15 -20.56 -2.92
C THR A 53 10.84 -20.70 -3.68
N ASP A 54 9.69 -20.62 -3.00
CA ASP A 54 8.36 -20.64 -3.61
C ASP A 54 8.07 -19.26 -4.20
N TYR A 55 8.88 -18.85 -5.18
CA TYR A 55 8.97 -17.46 -5.61
C TYR A 55 7.66 -16.93 -6.19
N ASP A 56 6.88 -17.76 -6.88
CA ASP A 56 5.58 -17.35 -7.42
C ASP A 56 4.61 -16.97 -6.28
N GLN A 57 4.58 -17.78 -5.22
CA GLN A 57 3.77 -17.53 -4.04
C GLN A 57 4.26 -16.29 -3.28
N LEU A 58 5.57 -16.15 -3.08
CA LEU A 58 6.18 -14.97 -2.45
C LEU A 58 5.90 -13.69 -3.24
N ALA A 59 5.94 -13.76 -4.58
CA ALA A 59 5.62 -12.64 -5.46
C ALA A 59 4.11 -12.29 -5.42
N GLY A 60 3.24 -13.28 -5.34
CA GLY A 60 1.81 -13.08 -5.09
C GLY A 60 1.55 -12.39 -3.75
N GLY A 61 2.21 -12.86 -2.68
CA GLY A 61 2.16 -12.22 -1.36
C GLY A 61 2.70 -10.79 -1.35
N LEU A 62 3.74 -10.50 -2.16
CA LEU A 62 4.26 -9.16 -2.35
C LEU A 62 3.21 -8.23 -2.97
N VAL A 63 2.53 -8.68 -4.03
CA VAL A 63 1.45 -7.91 -4.66
C VAL A 63 0.26 -7.74 -3.72
N ALA A 64 -0.13 -8.78 -2.97
CA ALA A 64 -1.16 -8.67 -1.96
C ALA A 64 -0.82 -7.62 -0.89
N GLY A 65 0.42 -7.63 -0.40
CA GLY A 65 0.90 -6.63 0.56
C GLY A 65 0.90 -5.21 0.00
N HIS A 66 1.39 -5.05 -1.23
CA HIS A 66 1.39 -3.78 -1.94
C HIS A 66 -0.01 -3.19 -2.16
N LEU A 67 -1.01 -4.05 -2.36
CA LEU A 67 -2.40 -3.62 -2.53
C LEU A 67 -3.03 -3.11 -1.23
N ILE A 68 -2.56 -3.57 -0.07
CA ILE A 68 -3.16 -3.20 1.23
C ILE A 68 -2.28 -2.29 2.10
N GLU A 69 -1.09 -1.92 1.60
CA GLU A 69 -0.26 -0.89 2.21
C GLU A 69 -0.77 0.53 1.87
N CYS A 70 -0.10 1.56 2.40
CA CYS A 70 -0.47 2.96 2.17
C CYS A 70 -1.92 3.33 2.55
N SER A 71 -2.50 2.67 3.56
CA SER A 71 -3.84 2.99 4.11
C SER A 71 -4.99 2.58 3.18
N ALA A 72 -5.98 3.43 3.00
CA ALA A 72 -7.22 3.14 2.28
C ALA A 72 -7.15 3.38 0.76
N TYR A 73 -5.96 3.29 0.15
CA TYR A 73 -5.77 3.69 -1.25
C TYR A 73 -6.51 2.78 -2.23
N VAL A 74 -6.37 1.46 -2.09
CA VAL A 74 -7.07 0.46 -2.93
C VAL A 74 -8.59 0.46 -2.72
N THR A 75 -9.07 1.11 -1.66
CA THR A 75 -10.49 1.27 -1.36
C THR A 75 -11.04 2.64 -1.78
N GLY A 76 -10.28 3.39 -2.58
CA GLY A 76 -10.68 4.69 -3.14
C GLY A 76 -9.96 5.91 -2.55
N GLY A 77 -9.13 5.76 -1.51
CA GLY A 77 -8.52 6.87 -0.77
C GLY A 77 -7.63 7.79 -1.60
N ASN A 78 -6.97 7.27 -2.64
CA ASN A 78 -6.18 8.05 -3.59
C ASN A 78 -6.65 7.87 -5.04
N TYR A 79 -7.91 7.50 -5.24
CA TYR A 79 -8.42 7.17 -6.57
C TYR A 79 -8.62 8.44 -7.43
N ALA A 80 -8.17 8.39 -8.68
CA ALA A 80 -8.21 9.53 -9.60
C ALA A 80 -9.57 9.71 -10.29
N GLY A 81 -10.34 8.64 -10.49
CA GLY A 81 -11.68 8.67 -11.12
C GLY A 81 -12.81 9.06 -10.16
N PHE A 82 -12.53 9.83 -9.11
CA PHE A 82 -13.49 10.14 -8.04
C PHE A 82 -14.70 10.99 -8.49
N THR A 83 -14.62 11.58 -9.68
CA THR A 83 -15.68 12.38 -10.32
C THR A 83 -16.71 11.53 -11.07
N GLU A 84 -16.43 10.23 -11.30
CA GLU A 84 -17.35 9.36 -12.02
C GLU A 84 -18.66 9.14 -11.25
N ALA A 85 -19.79 9.31 -11.94
CA ALA A 85 -21.12 9.24 -11.32
C ALA A 85 -21.41 7.90 -10.63
N LYS A 86 -20.77 6.80 -11.08
CA LYS A 86 -20.94 5.46 -10.51
C LYS A 86 -20.49 5.35 -9.05
N TYR A 87 -19.71 6.30 -8.54
CA TYR A 87 -19.17 6.28 -7.17
C TYR A 87 -19.97 7.12 -6.16
N GLY A 88 -21.15 7.63 -6.50
CA GLY A 88 -22.06 8.25 -5.52
C GLY A 88 -21.61 9.61 -4.96
N GLY A 89 -20.59 10.22 -5.56
CA GLY A 89 -20.11 11.56 -5.22
C GLY A 89 -19.01 11.60 -4.15
N TRP A 90 -18.63 12.82 -3.74
CA TRP A 90 -17.46 13.04 -2.89
C TRP A 90 -17.53 12.37 -1.51
N GLN A 91 -18.74 12.14 -0.98
CA GLN A 91 -18.95 11.53 0.34
C GLN A 91 -18.35 10.11 0.41
N SER A 92 -18.40 9.36 -0.69
CA SER A 92 -17.84 8.00 -0.78
C SER A 92 -16.33 7.95 -0.52
N PHE A 93 -15.65 9.09 -0.66
CA PHE A 93 -14.20 9.22 -0.53
C PHE A 93 -13.75 9.82 0.80
N THR A 94 -14.67 10.16 1.71
CA THR A 94 -14.32 10.85 2.96
C THR A 94 -13.79 9.94 4.06
N HIS A 95 -14.30 8.71 4.11
CA HIS A 95 -13.93 7.70 5.10
C HIS A 95 -13.93 6.30 4.48
N PRO A 96 -13.07 6.04 3.48
CA PRO A 96 -12.91 4.69 2.93
C PRO A 96 -12.43 3.73 4.03
N GLY A 97 -13.03 2.53 4.08
CA GLY A 97 -12.60 1.48 5.00
C GLY A 97 -11.24 0.92 4.62
N PHE A 98 -10.48 0.39 5.58
CA PHE A 98 -9.20 -0.24 5.25
C PHE A 98 -9.38 -1.55 4.48
N PRO A 99 -8.46 -1.85 3.55
CA PRO A 99 -8.53 -3.05 2.75
C PRO A 99 -8.16 -4.31 3.53
N ILE A 100 -8.60 -5.44 2.98
CA ILE A 100 -8.28 -6.80 3.40
C ILE A 100 -7.76 -7.53 2.16
N ALA A 101 -6.65 -8.25 2.30
CA ALA A 101 -6.20 -9.23 1.31
C ALA A 101 -6.46 -10.64 1.84
N GLU A 102 -7.28 -11.39 1.13
CA GLU A 102 -7.47 -12.82 1.34
C GLU A 102 -6.52 -13.56 0.41
N VAL A 103 -5.38 -14.02 0.93
CA VAL A 103 -4.30 -14.64 0.14
C VAL A 103 -4.49 -16.16 0.10
N ASP A 104 -4.54 -16.73 -1.10
CA ASP A 104 -4.69 -18.17 -1.33
C ASP A 104 -3.32 -18.88 -1.39
N ALA A 105 -3.33 -20.21 -1.34
CA ALA A 105 -2.14 -21.06 -1.28
C ALA A 105 -1.20 -20.90 -2.49
N ASP A 106 -1.74 -20.53 -3.64
CA ASP A 106 -0.98 -20.30 -4.87
C ASP A 106 -0.38 -18.88 -4.98
N GLY A 107 -0.65 -18.01 -4.00
CA GLY A 107 -0.21 -16.62 -3.98
C GLY A 107 -1.19 -15.65 -4.66
N SER A 108 -2.26 -16.13 -5.29
CA SER A 108 -3.35 -15.25 -5.71
C SER A 108 -4.06 -14.66 -4.50
N CYS A 109 -4.77 -13.54 -4.68
CA CYS A 109 -5.51 -12.93 -3.58
C CYS A 109 -6.81 -12.28 -4.03
N VAL A 110 -7.76 -12.20 -3.09
CA VAL A 110 -8.94 -11.34 -3.24
C VAL A 110 -8.75 -10.11 -2.36
N ILE A 111 -8.79 -8.93 -2.98
CA ILE A 111 -8.86 -7.66 -2.27
C ILE A 111 -10.31 -7.35 -1.97
N THR A 112 -10.58 -6.98 -0.72
CA THR A 112 -11.90 -6.58 -0.25
C THR A 112 -11.81 -5.55 0.88
N LYS A 113 -12.94 -5.19 1.47
CA LYS A 113 -13.02 -4.30 2.64
C LYS A 113 -14.15 -4.76 3.57
N HIS A 114 -14.16 -4.23 4.78
CA HIS A 114 -15.25 -4.51 5.72
C HIS A 114 -16.61 -4.00 5.18
N PRO A 115 -17.70 -4.77 5.35
CA PRO A 115 -19.04 -4.28 5.04
C PRO A 115 -19.41 -3.07 5.90
N GLY A 116 -20.18 -2.14 5.32
CA GLY A 116 -20.68 -0.96 6.03
C GLY A 116 -19.67 0.18 6.20
N THR A 117 -18.43 0.03 5.71
CA THR A 117 -17.48 1.14 5.61
C THR A 117 -17.62 1.86 4.26
N GLY A 118 -17.19 3.13 4.21
CA GLY A 118 -17.11 3.90 2.97
C GLY A 118 -16.07 3.34 1.99
N GLY A 119 -15.91 4.02 0.86
CA GLY A 119 -15.06 3.57 -0.24
C GLY A 119 -15.68 2.43 -1.04
N PHE A 120 -14.90 1.86 -1.95
CA PHE A 120 -15.29 0.75 -2.83
C PHE A 120 -14.06 -0.04 -3.25
N VAL A 121 -14.24 -1.31 -3.59
CA VAL A 121 -13.19 -2.16 -4.19
C VAL A 121 -13.67 -2.68 -5.53
N ASP A 122 -13.02 -2.22 -6.58
CA ASP A 122 -13.27 -2.63 -7.95
C ASP A 122 -11.98 -2.75 -8.76
N GLU A 123 -12.09 -3.22 -10.00
CA GLU A 123 -10.91 -3.39 -10.83
C GLU A 123 -10.13 -2.09 -11.04
N ASP A 124 -10.80 -0.93 -11.07
CA ASP A 124 -10.14 0.35 -11.32
C ASP A 124 -9.30 0.78 -10.12
N THR A 125 -9.85 0.69 -8.92
CA THR A 125 -9.12 0.98 -7.67
C THR A 125 -7.96 0.02 -7.43
N VAL A 126 -8.15 -1.27 -7.71
CA VAL A 126 -7.08 -2.27 -7.63
C VAL A 126 -5.99 -2.03 -8.65
N LYS A 127 -6.33 -1.69 -9.91
CA LYS A 127 -5.33 -1.32 -10.92
C LYS A 127 -4.58 -0.03 -10.56
N CYS A 128 -5.27 0.98 -10.04
CA CYS A 128 -4.64 2.21 -9.59
C CYS A 128 -3.63 1.96 -8.47
N GLN A 129 -3.99 1.17 -7.46
CA GLN A 129 -3.05 0.83 -6.39
C GLN A 129 -1.93 -0.09 -6.89
N LEU A 130 -2.23 -1.08 -7.73
CA LEU A 130 -1.21 -1.99 -8.27
C LEU A 130 -0.10 -1.25 -9.02
N LEU A 131 -0.43 -0.15 -9.71
CA LEU A 131 0.53 0.65 -10.46
C LEU A 131 1.22 1.75 -9.63
N TYR A 132 0.77 1.95 -8.39
CA TYR A 132 1.29 2.98 -7.50
C TYR A 132 2.76 2.69 -7.14
N GLU A 133 3.64 3.69 -7.24
CA GLU A 133 5.07 3.60 -6.90
C GLU A 133 5.90 2.53 -7.65
N LEU A 134 5.35 1.90 -8.69
CA LEU A 134 6.10 0.95 -9.52
C LEU A 134 6.87 1.64 -10.65
N GLN A 135 8.15 1.31 -10.79
CA GLN A 135 9.04 1.85 -11.84
C GLN A 135 9.07 0.97 -13.11
N GLY A 136 8.20 -0.02 -13.22
CA GLY A 136 8.15 -0.94 -14.35
C GLY A 136 7.38 -2.22 -14.04
N ASN A 137 7.52 -3.20 -14.92
CA ASN A 137 6.86 -4.51 -14.83
C ASN A 137 7.57 -5.53 -13.93
N VAL A 138 8.75 -5.20 -13.41
CA VAL A 138 9.51 -6.03 -12.46
C VAL A 138 9.57 -5.29 -11.13
N TYR A 139 8.78 -5.75 -10.16
CA TYR A 139 8.75 -5.18 -8.83
C TYR A 139 9.77 -5.89 -7.92
N LEU A 140 10.73 -5.11 -7.40
CA LEU A 140 11.86 -5.61 -6.63
C LEU A 140 11.54 -5.63 -5.13
N HIS A 141 11.80 -6.76 -4.49
CA HIS A 141 11.64 -6.93 -3.05
C HIS A 141 12.72 -7.86 -2.48
N SER A 142 12.90 -7.81 -1.15
CA SER A 142 13.98 -8.50 -0.45
C SER A 142 13.81 -10.02 -0.35
N ASP A 143 12.60 -10.54 -0.56
CA ASP A 143 12.35 -11.99 -0.59
C ASP A 143 12.22 -12.58 -1.99
N SER A 144 11.67 -11.82 -2.94
CA SER A 144 11.50 -12.21 -4.34
C SER A 144 11.39 -10.98 -5.25
N LYS A 145 11.45 -11.20 -6.57
CA LYS A 145 10.96 -10.22 -7.55
C LYS A 145 9.60 -10.66 -8.06
N ALA A 146 8.67 -9.73 -8.24
CA ALA A 146 7.39 -9.98 -8.90
C ALA A 146 7.42 -9.49 -10.35
N ILE A 147 7.05 -10.37 -11.28
CA ILE A 147 6.90 -10.07 -12.70
C ILE A 147 5.41 -9.90 -12.99
N LEU A 148 5.04 -8.71 -13.45
CA LEU A 148 3.65 -8.26 -13.54
C LEU A 148 3.06 -8.41 -14.95
N ASN A 149 3.80 -8.98 -15.91
CA ASN A 149 3.40 -9.06 -17.32
C ASN A 149 2.07 -9.79 -17.55
N GLU A 150 1.78 -10.78 -16.71
CA GLU A 150 0.61 -11.65 -16.81
C GLU A 150 -0.36 -11.42 -15.64
N ALA A 151 -0.17 -10.32 -14.89
CA ALA A 151 -1.04 -9.97 -13.78
C ALA A 151 -2.48 -9.79 -14.28
N THR A 152 -3.42 -10.49 -13.67
CA THR A 152 -4.84 -10.35 -13.94
C THR A 152 -5.52 -9.70 -12.75
N VAL A 153 -6.44 -8.78 -13.01
CA VAL A 153 -7.27 -8.09 -12.03
C VAL A 153 -8.71 -8.28 -12.49
N LYS A 154 -9.53 -9.01 -11.73
CA LYS A 154 -10.89 -9.37 -12.15
C LYS A 154 -11.88 -9.20 -11.01
N GLN A 155 -13.00 -8.52 -11.28
CA GLN A 155 -14.10 -8.46 -10.33
C GLN A 155 -14.67 -9.88 -10.10
N VAL A 156 -14.81 -10.28 -8.83
CA VAL A 156 -15.39 -11.58 -8.43
C VAL A 156 -16.61 -11.44 -7.51
N GLY A 157 -16.98 -10.21 -7.15
CA GLY A 157 -18.19 -9.87 -6.41
C GLY A 157 -18.25 -8.39 -6.05
N PRO A 158 -19.31 -7.93 -5.37
CA PRO A 158 -19.37 -6.58 -4.82
C PRO A 158 -18.23 -6.35 -3.84
N ASP A 159 -17.46 -5.27 -4.01
CA ASP A 159 -16.27 -4.96 -3.20
C ASP A 159 -15.25 -6.12 -3.11
N ARG A 160 -15.14 -6.94 -4.17
CA ARG A 160 -14.25 -8.11 -4.22
C ARG A 160 -13.61 -8.27 -5.59
N VAL A 161 -12.28 -8.18 -5.61
CA VAL A 161 -11.47 -8.25 -6.83
C VAL A 161 -10.36 -9.26 -6.63
N CYS A 162 -10.28 -10.25 -7.52
CA CYS A 162 -9.22 -11.23 -7.54
C CYS A 162 -8.02 -10.71 -8.33
N VAL A 163 -6.82 -10.87 -7.77
CA VAL A 163 -5.53 -10.59 -8.39
C VAL A 163 -4.71 -11.86 -8.46
N SER A 164 -4.22 -12.22 -9.65
CA SER A 164 -3.46 -13.45 -9.90
C SER A 164 -2.51 -13.31 -11.08
N GLY A 165 -1.79 -14.37 -11.44
CA GLY A 165 -0.86 -14.36 -12.58
C GLY A 165 0.47 -13.66 -12.31
N ILE A 166 0.83 -13.50 -11.03
CA ILE A 166 2.11 -12.91 -10.64
C ILE A 166 3.17 -14.00 -10.67
N ARG A 167 4.21 -13.80 -11.47
CA ARG A 167 5.34 -14.73 -11.54
C ARG A 167 6.50 -14.24 -10.68
N GLY A 168 7.11 -15.14 -9.93
CA GLY A 168 8.24 -14.86 -9.07
C GLY A 168 9.59 -15.16 -9.71
N LEU A 169 10.61 -14.41 -9.27
CA LEU A 169 12.01 -14.73 -9.47
C LEU A 169 12.78 -14.59 -8.15
N PRO A 170 13.98 -15.19 -8.03
CA PRO A 170 14.86 -14.98 -6.89
C PRO A 170 15.06 -13.48 -6.57
N PRO A 171 15.26 -13.08 -5.30
CA PRO A 171 15.45 -11.68 -4.93
C PRO A 171 16.66 -11.05 -5.65
N PRO A 172 16.71 -9.71 -5.79
CA PRO A 172 17.87 -9.04 -6.36
C PRO A 172 19.11 -9.22 -5.45
N PRO A 173 20.33 -9.14 -6.00
CA PRO A 173 21.57 -9.23 -5.20
C PRO A 173 21.83 -7.98 -4.34
N SER A 174 20.95 -6.97 -4.40
CA SER A 174 21.05 -5.71 -3.69
C SER A 174 19.81 -5.46 -2.82
N THR A 175 19.94 -4.59 -1.83
CA THR A 175 18.83 -4.20 -0.94
C THR A 175 18.71 -2.69 -0.92
N LYS A 176 17.47 -2.18 -0.87
CA LYS A 176 17.20 -0.75 -0.67
C LYS A 176 17.64 -0.35 0.74
N VAL A 177 18.44 0.71 0.83
CA VAL A 177 18.89 1.28 2.11
C VAL A 177 18.41 2.72 2.20
N ALA A 178 17.79 3.07 3.32
CA ALA A 178 17.53 4.47 3.66
C ALA A 178 18.64 4.97 4.59
N ILE A 179 19.36 6.00 4.15
CA ILE A 179 20.41 6.66 4.90
C ILE A 179 19.84 7.96 5.48
N PHE A 180 19.95 8.12 6.78
CA PHE A 180 19.45 9.27 7.51
C PHE A 180 20.63 10.07 8.04
N TYR A 181 20.58 11.39 7.88
CA TYR A 181 21.56 12.34 8.42
C TYR A 181 20.80 13.51 9.04
N LYS A 182 21.47 14.29 9.88
CA LYS A 182 20.85 15.44 10.54
C LYS A 182 20.70 16.62 9.55
N GLY A 183 19.48 16.82 9.03
CA GLY A 183 19.15 17.88 8.06
C GLY A 183 18.57 19.16 8.66
N GLY A 184 18.15 19.17 9.93
CA GLY A 184 17.39 20.26 10.55
C GLY A 184 16.02 19.79 11.03
N TYR A 185 15.11 20.73 11.30
CA TYR A 185 13.72 20.44 11.65
C TYR A 185 12.80 21.16 10.66
N GLU A 186 11.97 20.40 9.96
CA GLU A 186 10.96 20.90 9.04
C GLU A 186 9.75 19.96 9.10
N SER A 187 8.54 20.52 9.01
CA SER A 187 7.31 19.76 8.89
C SER A 187 6.53 20.31 7.71
N GLN A 188 6.47 19.56 6.62
CA GLN A 188 5.75 19.90 5.40
C GLN A 188 4.90 18.71 4.97
N LEU A 189 3.67 18.97 4.54
CA LEU A 189 2.83 18.00 3.85
C LEU A 189 2.65 18.48 2.41
N LEU A 190 3.23 17.75 1.45
CA LEU A 190 3.01 17.95 0.03
C LEU A 190 2.03 16.87 -0.45
N LEU A 191 0.90 17.29 -1.03
CA LEU A 191 -0.08 16.39 -1.62
C LEU A 191 -0.07 16.58 -3.14
N ASN A 192 0.23 15.52 -3.88
CA ASN A 192 0.20 15.54 -5.33
C ASN A 192 -1.20 15.13 -5.82
N THR A 193 -1.87 16.01 -6.55
CA THR A 193 -3.15 15.71 -7.19
C THR A 193 -2.93 15.10 -8.57
N ALA A 194 -2.98 13.77 -8.63
CA ALA A 194 -2.87 13.03 -9.89
C ALA A 194 -4.22 12.93 -10.63
N GLY A 195 -4.17 12.95 -11.96
CA GLY A 195 -5.35 12.82 -12.84
C GLY A 195 -5.71 14.13 -13.56
N TYR A 196 -6.67 14.04 -14.49
CA TYR A 196 -7.11 15.20 -15.28
C TYR A 196 -7.98 16.18 -14.46
N ASP A 197 -8.73 15.66 -13.50
CA ASP A 197 -9.62 16.43 -12.62
C ASP A 197 -8.88 16.97 -11.36
N TRP A 198 -7.64 17.42 -11.52
CA TRP A 198 -6.78 17.80 -10.40
C TRP A 198 -7.35 18.98 -9.58
N GLU A 199 -8.05 19.94 -10.21
CA GLU A 199 -8.72 21.05 -9.50
C GLU A 199 -9.82 20.52 -8.58
N ALA A 200 -10.66 19.62 -9.07
CA ALA A 200 -11.69 18.95 -8.28
C ALA A 200 -11.07 18.04 -7.21
N LYS A 201 -9.87 17.48 -7.45
CA LYS A 201 -9.14 16.70 -6.45
C LYS A 201 -8.65 17.61 -5.31
N CYS A 202 -8.19 18.82 -5.61
CA CYS A 202 -7.89 19.83 -4.59
C CYS A 202 -9.14 20.17 -3.76
N ASP A 203 -10.31 20.35 -4.40
CA ASP A 203 -11.57 20.58 -3.69
C ASP A 203 -11.95 19.39 -2.77
N LEU A 204 -11.74 18.16 -3.24
CA LEU A 204 -11.99 16.95 -2.45
C LEU A 204 -11.05 16.88 -1.23
N LEU A 205 -9.76 17.11 -1.43
CA LEU A 205 -8.76 17.12 -0.35
C LEU A 205 -9.10 18.19 0.68
N GLU A 206 -9.45 19.40 0.26
CA GLU A 206 -9.88 20.46 1.16
C GLU A 206 -11.10 20.05 1.99
N LYS A 207 -12.13 19.45 1.36
CA LYS A 207 -13.30 18.92 2.06
C LYS A 207 -12.93 17.84 3.07
N GLN A 208 -12.05 16.90 2.70
CA GLN A 208 -11.58 15.83 3.59
C GLN A 208 -10.84 16.42 4.80
N VAL A 209 -9.91 17.36 4.60
CA VAL A 209 -9.17 18.02 5.68
C VAL A 209 -10.12 18.75 6.62
N ARG A 210 -11.05 19.55 6.09
CA ARG A 210 -12.04 20.27 6.91
C ARG A 210 -12.91 19.32 7.73
N LEU A 211 -13.36 18.22 7.12
CA LEU A 211 -14.15 17.21 7.82
C LEU A 211 -13.37 16.55 8.96
N GLN A 212 -12.09 16.21 8.74
CA GLN A 212 -11.25 15.58 9.75
C GLN A 212 -10.82 16.53 10.87
N LEU A 213 -10.62 17.82 10.56
CA LEU A 213 -10.37 18.83 11.58
C LEU A 213 -11.60 19.06 12.47
N GLY A 214 -12.80 19.08 11.86
CA GLY A 214 -14.04 19.39 12.57
C GLY A 214 -13.91 20.69 13.37
N ASP A 215 -14.37 20.68 14.61
CA ASP A 215 -14.32 21.86 15.50
C ASP A 215 -12.90 22.31 15.86
N LYS A 216 -11.89 21.43 15.69
CA LYS A 216 -10.48 21.78 15.96
C LYS A 216 -9.95 22.83 14.99
N ALA A 217 -10.59 22.98 13.83
CA ALA A 217 -10.25 24.05 12.88
C ALA A 217 -10.36 25.45 13.51
N ASN A 218 -11.23 25.63 14.51
CA ASN A 218 -11.39 26.90 15.22
C ASN A 218 -10.20 27.26 16.12
N ASN A 219 -9.30 26.30 16.39
CA ASN A 219 -8.12 26.52 17.23
C ASN A 219 -6.89 26.92 16.40
N LEU A 220 -7.01 27.04 15.07
CA LEU A 220 -5.91 27.39 14.19
C LEU A 220 -5.89 28.91 13.96
N ASP A 221 -4.73 29.53 14.19
CA ASP A 221 -4.52 30.96 13.87
C ASP A 221 -4.68 31.22 12.36
N ILE A 222 -4.24 30.26 11.53
CA ILE A 222 -4.33 30.30 10.08
C ILE A 222 -4.68 28.91 9.55
N LEU A 223 -5.75 28.81 8.77
CA LEU A 223 -6.09 27.64 7.95
C LEU A 223 -6.29 28.11 6.50
N GLN A 224 -5.26 27.95 5.68
CA GLN A 224 -5.28 28.35 4.27
C GLN A 224 -5.00 27.15 3.36
N PHE A 225 -5.79 27.01 2.31
CA PHE A 225 -5.56 26.04 1.24
C PHE A 225 -5.01 26.80 0.03
N GLN A 226 -3.75 26.52 -0.31
CA GLN A 226 -3.07 27.12 -1.47
C GLN A 226 -3.10 26.11 -2.63
N ARG A 227 -3.34 26.61 -3.85
CA ARG A 227 -3.42 25.81 -5.08
C ARG A 227 -2.41 26.33 -6.10
#